data_AF-A0A222AJ16-F1
#
_entry.id   AF-A0A222AJ16-F1
#
_cell.length_a   1.000
_cell.length_b   1.000
_cell.length_c   1.000
_cell.angle_alpha   90.00
_cell.angle_beta   90.00
_cell.angle_gamma   90.00
#
_symmetry.space_group_name_H-M   'P 1'
#
loop_
_entity.id
_entity.type
_entity.pdbx_description
1 polymer ?
#
loop_
_entity_poly.entity_id
_entity_poly.type
_entity_poly.pdbx_seq_one_letter_code
_entity_poly.pdbx_strand_id
1 'polypeptide(L)'
;ETDVMFLNVNRGMQGASGKPRAASVFSSKSSVSGYRPPVGVPVTSPITSPDTTRTYLYQGLIGKERSNLWDQMQFWEDAFLDAVSQERDMIGMDQGANEMMERYKCLSETERKRLEHEEDRLLSTALYNLTAAMVLLGGEPDTVRNKVRRLLAKSHIGLVYSQEVNHLLDVVHTLHGNDIE
;
A
#
# COMPACT_ATOMS: atom_id res chain seq x y z
N GLU A 1 -5.46 65.78 -20.22
CA GLU A 1 -6.34 65.35 -21.31
C GLU A 1 -5.79 64.08 -21.94
N THR A 2 -6.61 63.01 -21.92
CA THR A 2 -6.61 61.80 -22.78
C THR A 2 -5.30 60.99 -22.93
N ASP A 3 -5.17 59.81 -22.31
CA ASP A 3 -5.64 58.45 -22.77
C ASP A 3 -5.28 58.19 -24.25
N VAL A 4 -4.78 57.03 -24.70
CA VAL A 4 -5.34 55.67 -24.59
C VAL A 4 -4.25 54.66 -25.05
N MET A 5 -4.08 53.53 -24.33
CA MET A 5 -4.08 52.10 -24.78
C MET A 5 -3.41 51.72 -26.14
N PHE A 6 -2.88 50.53 -26.44
CA PHE A 6 -2.52 49.27 -25.79
C PHE A 6 -1.83 48.44 -26.92
N LEU A 7 -0.96 47.50 -26.53
CA LEU A 7 -0.73 46.16 -27.11
C LEU A 7 -0.81 45.97 -28.64
N ASN A 8 0.30 45.51 -29.23
CA ASN A 8 0.21 44.43 -30.20
C ASN A 8 1.19 43.30 -29.87
N VAL A 9 0.66 42.09 -29.93
CA VAL A 9 1.18 40.81 -29.47
C VAL A 9 2.10 40.24 -30.55
N ASN A 10 3.39 40.04 -30.23
CA ASN A 10 4.29 39.29 -31.12
C ASN A 10 4.39 37.84 -30.66
N ARG A 11 3.68 36.97 -31.38
CA ARG A 11 3.81 35.52 -31.39
C ARG A 11 5.13 35.15 -32.08
N GLY A 12 6.00 34.39 -31.41
CA GLY A 12 7.26 33.94 -32.02
C GLY A 12 8.14 33.08 -31.10
N MET A 13 7.70 31.85 -30.87
CA MET A 13 8.46 30.64 -30.49
C MET A 13 9.99 30.78 -30.38
N GLN A 14 10.55 30.64 -29.17
CA GLN A 14 11.96 30.21 -28.97
C GLN A 14 12.00 29.07 -27.95
N GLY A 15 12.64 27.98 -28.36
CA GLY A 15 12.60 26.68 -27.71
C GLY A 15 13.31 26.64 -26.36
N ALA A 16 12.60 26.14 -25.35
CA ALA A 16 13.18 25.70 -24.10
C ALA A 16 13.74 24.28 -24.29
N SER A 17 15.07 24.15 -24.24
CA SER A 17 15.77 22.88 -24.13
C SER A 17 15.49 22.24 -22.76
N GLY A 18 14.44 21.42 -22.70
CA GLY A 18 14.12 20.61 -21.53
C GLY A 18 15.20 19.55 -21.30
N LYS A 19 15.83 19.58 -20.12
CA LYS A 19 16.64 18.48 -19.60
C LYS A 19 15.83 17.18 -19.62
N PRO A 20 16.38 16.04 -20.06
CA PRO A 20 15.63 14.79 -20.05
C PRO A 20 15.32 14.41 -18.60
N ARG A 21 14.04 14.38 -18.25
CA ARG A 21 13.59 13.74 -17.01
C ARG A 21 13.96 12.26 -17.12
N ALA A 22 14.62 11.73 -16.09
CA ALA A 22 14.85 10.30 -15.96
C ALA A 22 13.50 9.58 -16.12
N ALA A 23 13.41 8.65 -17.08
CA ALA A 23 12.20 7.88 -17.31
C ALA A 23 11.89 7.08 -16.04
N SER A 24 10.69 7.27 -15.50
CA SER A 24 10.20 6.42 -14.42
C SER A 24 10.07 4.99 -14.95
N VAL A 25 10.72 4.05 -14.27
CA VAL A 25 10.62 2.60 -14.56
C VAL A 25 9.18 2.09 -14.43
N PHE A 26 8.30 2.91 -13.83
CA PHE A 26 6.90 2.60 -13.54
C PHE A 26 5.91 3.08 -14.61
N SER A 27 6.35 3.83 -15.62
CA SER A 27 5.45 4.30 -16.69
C SER A 27 5.39 3.26 -17.81
N SER A 28 4.51 2.27 -17.67
CA SER A 28 4.14 1.38 -18.78
C SER A 28 2.63 1.28 -18.89
N LYS A 29 2.08 1.78 -20.00
CA LYS A 29 0.69 1.57 -20.39
C LYS A 29 0.47 0.07 -20.60
N SER A 30 -0.48 -0.51 -19.86
CA SER A 30 -0.89 -1.91 -20.04
C SER A 30 -1.42 -2.13 -21.47
N SER A 31 -0.77 -2.98 -22.25
CA SER A 31 -1.33 -3.49 -23.50
C SER A 31 -2.33 -4.61 -23.19
N VAL A 32 -3.60 -4.24 -23.09
CA VAL A 32 -4.71 -5.21 -23.12
C VAL A 32 -4.65 -5.99 -24.43
N SER A 33 -4.89 -7.30 -24.30
CA SER A 33 -4.86 -8.33 -25.33
C SER A 33 -5.45 -7.89 -26.68
N GLY A 34 -4.65 -8.00 -27.74
CA GLY A 34 -5.11 -7.87 -29.14
C GLY A 34 -4.30 -6.94 -30.03
N TYR A 35 -3.42 -6.10 -29.48
CA TYR A 35 -2.61 -5.20 -30.30
C TYR A 35 -1.36 -5.93 -30.84
N ARG A 36 -1.32 -6.24 -32.14
CA ARG A 36 -0.07 -6.61 -32.82
C ARG A 36 0.63 -5.33 -33.29
N PRO A 37 1.78 -4.95 -32.72
CA PRO A 37 2.54 -3.82 -33.23
C PRO A 37 3.01 -4.10 -34.67
N PRO A 38 3.02 -3.08 -35.54
CA PRO A 38 3.48 -3.22 -36.92
C PRO A 38 4.95 -3.66 -36.99
N VAL A 39 5.27 -4.40 -38.06
CA VAL A 39 6.61 -4.96 -38.30
C VAL A 39 7.65 -3.82 -38.33
N GLY A 40 8.61 -3.86 -37.41
CA GLY A 40 9.67 -2.85 -37.28
C GLY A 40 9.65 -2.02 -35.99
N VAL A 41 8.62 -2.17 -35.14
CA VAL A 41 8.63 -1.55 -33.80
C VAL A 41 9.36 -2.49 -32.82
N PRO A 42 10.36 -2.01 -32.05
CA PRO A 42 10.99 -2.83 -31.01
C PRO A 42 9.95 -3.23 -29.97
N VAL A 43 9.55 -4.51 -29.97
CA VAL A 43 8.76 -5.11 -28.89
C VAL A 43 9.73 -5.53 -27.79
N THR A 44 10.44 -4.56 -27.22
CA THR A 44 11.25 -4.77 -26.02
C THR A 44 10.51 -4.16 -24.84
N SER A 45 9.27 -4.61 -24.62
CA SER A 45 8.70 -4.51 -23.30
C SER A 45 9.33 -5.65 -22.48
N PRO A 46 10.08 -5.37 -21.40
CA PRO A 46 10.74 -6.40 -20.60
C PRO A 46 9.77 -7.51 -20.17
N ILE A 47 8.47 -7.22 -20.06
CA ILE A 47 7.48 -8.13 -19.52
C ILE A 47 6.97 -9.21 -20.50
N THR A 48 7.21 -9.09 -21.81
CA THR A 48 6.64 -10.02 -22.83
C THR A 48 7.65 -10.99 -23.44
N SER A 49 8.94 -10.84 -23.15
CA SER A 49 9.97 -11.74 -23.66
C SER A 49 10.00 -13.02 -22.82
N PRO A 50 9.91 -14.22 -23.43
CA PRO A 50 10.02 -15.49 -22.70
C PRO A 50 11.38 -15.65 -21.99
N ASP A 51 12.40 -14.87 -22.40
CA ASP A 51 13.73 -14.83 -21.81
C ASP A 51 13.91 -13.77 -20.70
N THR A 52 12.89 -12.97 -20.38
CA THR A 52 12.99 -12.03 -19.26
C THR A 52 12.69 -12.72 -17.94
N THR A 53 13.68 -12.74 -17.04
CA THR A 53 13.50 -13.13 -15.64
C THR A 53 12.37 -12.30 -15.02
N ARG A 54 11.29 -12.95 -14.59
CA ARG A 54 10.21 -12.31 -13.85
C ARG A 54 10.73 -11.93 -12.46
N THR A 55 10.76 -10.63 -12.17
CA THR A 55 11.13 -10.12 -10.86
C THR A 55 9.87 -9.73 -10.10
N TYR A 56 9.72 -10.22 -8.87
CA TYR A 56 8.61 -9.82 -8.02
C TYR A 56 8.84 -8.41 -7.46
N LEU A 57 7.76 -7.63 -7.28
CA LEU A 57 7.87 -6.24 -6.79
C LEU A 57 8.63 -6.16 -5.46
N TYR A 58 8.40 -7.10 -4.53
CA TYR A 58 9.08 -7.13 -3.24
C TYR A 58 10.61 -7.31 -3.37
N GLN A 59 11.10 -7.96 -4.42
CA GLN A 59 12.55 -8.12 -4.64
C GLN A 59 13.22 -6.77 -4.90
N GLY A 60 12.49 -5.81 -5.50
CA GLY A 60 12.95 -4.43 -5.65
C GLY A 60 13.01 -3.67 -4.32
N LEU A 61 12.16 -4.01 -3.35
CA LEU A 61 12.10 -3.38 -2.03
C LEU A 61 13.19 -3.90 -1.08
N ILE A 62 13.56 -5.17 -1.21
CA ILE A 62 14.65 -5.79 -0.44
C ILE A 62 16.01 -5.33 -0.97
N GLY A 63 16.15 -5.16 -2.30
CA GLY A 63 17.28 -4.51 -2.94
C GLY A 63 18.66 -5.11 -2.60
N LYS A 64 19.73 -4.44 -3.05
CA LYS A 64 21.10 -4.74 -2.58
C LYS A 64 21.42 -4.00 -1.27
N GLU A 65 20.75 -2.87 -1.05
CA GLU A 65 20.89 -2.03 0.14
C GLU A 65 19.51 -1.89 0.80
N ARG A 66 19.42 -2.31 2.07
CA ARG A 66 18.18 -2.22 2.83
C ARG A 66 17.91 -0.76 3.21
N SER A 67 16.69 -0.28 2.98
CA SER A 67 16.31 1.08 3.33
C SER A 67 16.26 1.28 4.85
N ASN A 68 16.85 2.37 5.34
CA ASN A 68 16.74 2.80 6.75
C ASN A 68 15.28 3.11 7.16
N LEU A 69 14.37 3.29 6.20
CA LEU A 69 12.94 3.47 6.47
C LEU A 69 12.35 2.26 7.21
N TRP A 70 12.83 1.05 6.92
CA TRP A 70 12.31 -0.18 7.53
C TRP A 70 12.66 -0.30 9.03
N ASP A 71 13.62 0.50 9.51
CA ASP A 71 13.94 0.59 10.94
C ASP A 71 13.11 1.63 11.69
N GLN A 72 12.39 2.48 10.95
CA GLN A 72 11.56 3.51 11.53
C GLN A 72 10.25 2.90 12.01
N MET A 73 10.15 2.64 13.31
CA MET A 73 8.92 2.07 13.88
C MET A 73 7.70 2.98 13.70
N GLN A 74 7.88 4.30 13.59
CA GLN A 74 6.76 5.20 13.31
C GLN A 74 6.13 4.90 11.94
N PHE A 75 6.96 4.68 10.91
CA PHE A 75 6.50 4.33 9.56
C PHE A 75 5.59 3.10 9.57
N TRP A 76 5.95 2.06 10.31
CA TRP A 76 5.13 0.84 10.38
C TRP A 76 3.79 1.03 11.10
N GLU A 77 3.73 1.94 12.07
CA GLU A 77 2.46 2.29 12.72
C GLU A 77 1.58 3.13 11.81
N ASP A 78 2.16 4.10 11.12
CA ASP A 78 1.43 4.92 10.14
C ASP A 78 0.92 4.03 8.99
N ALA A 79 1.77 3.16 8.44
CA ALA A 79 1.39 2.22 7.38
C ALA A 79 0.28 1.25 7.82
N PHE A 80 0.27 0.80 9.07
CA PHE A 80 -0.81 -0.01 9.62
C PHE A 80 -2.12 0.78 9.70
N LEU A 81 -2.08 2.01 10.21
CA LEU A 81 -3.26 2.86 10.32
C LEU A 81 -3.83 3.24 8.94
N ASP A 82 -2.96 3.54 7.98
CA ASP A 82 -3.33 3.83 6.60
C ASP A 82 -3.98 2.60 5.94
N ALA A 83 -3.41 1.41 6.10
CA ALA A 83 -3.96 0.17 5.57
C ALA A 83 -5.34 -0.15 6.18
N VAL A 84 -5.49 -0.01 7.50
CA VAL A 84 -6.78 -0.22 8.19
C VAL A 84 -7.83 0.78 7.71
N SER A 85 -7.48 2.07 7.59
CA SER A 85 -8.38 3.11 7.08
C SER A 85 -8.83 2.77 5.65
N GLN A 86 -7.91 2.36 4.79
CA GLN A 86 -8.22 2.01 3.40
C GLN A 86 -9.13 0.79 3.30
N GLU A 87 -8.90 -0.26 4.10
CA GLU A 87 -9.76 -1.45 4.12
C GLU A 87 -11.18 -1.13 4.63
N ARG A 88 -11.30 -0.29 5.66
CA ARG A 88 -12.60 0.19 6.16
C ARG A 88 -13.34 1.02 5.13
N ASP A 89 -12.64 1.87 4.39
CA ASP A 89 -13.22 2.64 3.28
C ASP A 89 -13.73 1.72 2.16
N MET A 90 -12.95 0.70 1.80
CA MET A 90 -13.30 -0.25 0.74
C MET A 90 -14.53 -1.11 1.07
N ILE A 91 -14.70 -1.49 2.34
CA ILE A 91 -15.85 -2.28 2.81
C ILE A 91 -17.05 -1.36 3.14
N GLY A 92 -16.83 -0.04 3.22
CA GLY A 92 -17.85 0.94 3.58
C GLY A 92 -18.18 0.94 5.08
N MET A 93 -17.21 0.54 5.92
CA MET A 93 -17.29 0.64 7.37
C MET A 93 -17.06 2.09 7.85
N ASP A 94 -16.20 2.85 7.18
CA ASP A 94 -15.93 4.28 7.47
C ASP A 94 -16.86 5.24 6.70
N GLN A 95 -18.16 4.93 6.66
CA GLN A 95 -19.16 5.90 6.20
C GLN A 95 -19.25 7.05 7.19
N GLY A 96 -18.95 8.27 6.73
CA GLY A 96 -18.80 9.45 7.58
C GLY A 96 -19.94 9.65 8.60
N ALA A 97 -19.62 10.36 9.69
CA ALA A 97 -20.44 10.50 10.90
C ALA A 97 -21.95 10.77 10.66
N ASN A 98 -22.31 11.44 9.57
CA ASN A 98 -23.70 11.73 9.20
C ASN A 98 -24.48 10.51 8.68
N GLU A 99 -23.90 9.65 7.84
CA GLU A 99 -24.54 8.42 7.35
C GLU A 99 -24.59 7.34 8.44
N MET A 100 -23.53 7.27 9.25
CA MET A 100 -23.48 6.39 10.42
C MET A 100 -24.59 6.70 11.42
N MET A 101 -24.83 7.97 11.72
CA MET A 101 -25.85 8.43 12.67
C MET A 101 -27.28 8.03 12.26
N GLU A 102 -27.60 8.05 10.96
CA GLU A 102 -28.92 7.63 10.46
C GLU A 102 -29.11 6.11 10.53
N ARG A 103 -28.06 5.32 10.27
CA ARG A 103 -28.13 3.84 10.32
C ARG A 103 -28.06 3.29 11.74
N TYR A 104 -27.37 3.95 12.67
CA TYR A 104 -27.24 3.50 14.06
C TYR A 104 -28.57 3.35 14.82
N LYS A 105 -29.60 4.16 14.49
CA LYS A 105 -30.92 4.03 15.12
C LYS A 105 -31.69 2.77 14.70
N CYS A 106 -31.24 2.10 13.63
CA CYS A 106 -31.94 0.98 12.99
C CYS A 106 -31.09 -0.30 12.93
N LEU A 107 -29.85 -0.30 13.42
CA LEU A 107 -29.03 -1.51 13.47
C LEU A 107 -29.58 -2.46 14.53
N SER A 108 -29.87 -3.69 14.11
CA SER A 108 -30.20 -4.76 15.05
C SER A 108 -28.96 -5.18 15.85
N GLU A 109 -29.16 -5.76 17.04
CA GLU A 109 -28.09 -6.36 17.85
C GLU A 109 -27.26 -7.38 17.05
N THR A 110 -27.90 -8.13 16.16
CA THR A 110 -27.25 -9.09 15.27
C THR A 110 -26.30 -8.41 14.29
N GLU A 111 -26.72 -7.30 13.70
CA GLU A 111 -25.91 -6.56 12.72
C GLU A 111 -24.73 -5.87 13.40
N ARG A 112 -24.93 -5.35 14.61
CA ARG A 112 -23.84 -4.81 15.43
C ARG A 112 -22.77 -5.86 15.71
N LYS A 113 -23.17 -7.06 16.16
CA LYS A 113 -22.23 -8.17 16.40
C LYS A 113 -21.51 -8.61 15.13
N ARG A 114 -22.21 -8.60 13.98
CA ARG A 114 -21.61 -8.89 12.68
C ARG A 114 -20.50 -7.90 12.36
N LEU A 115 -20.75 -6.60 12.53
CA LEU A 115 -19.75 -5.54 12.30
C LEU A 115 -18.57 -5.64 13.27
N GLU A 116 -18.80 -5.93 14.55
CA GLU A 116 -17.73 -6.17 15.52
C GLU A 116 -16.82 -7.33 15.08
N HIS A 117 -17.39 -8.42 14.57
CA HIS A 117 -16.63 -9.54 14.02
C HIS A 117 -15.87 -9.20 12.72
N GLU A 118 -16.45 -8.38 11.84
CA GLU A 118 -15.78 -7.92 10.62
C GLU A 118 -14.58 -7.01 10.93
N GLU A 119 -14.74 -6.12 11.91
CA GLU A 119 -13.67 -5.24 12.40
C GLU A 119 -12.52 -6.05 13.02
N ASP A 120 -12.81 -6.98 13.92
CA ASP A 120 -11.79 -7.86 14.50
C ASP A 120 -11.01 -8.64 13.43
N ARG A 121 -11.72 -9.16 12.41
CA ARG A 121 -11.12 -9.89 11.29
C ARG A 121 -10.21 -9.00 10.45
N LEU A 122 -10.66 -7.77 10.15
CA LEU A 122 -9.88 -6.79 9.39
C LEU A 122 -8.58 -6.46 10.13
N LEU A 123 -8.69 -6.09 11.41
CA LEU A 123 -7.54 -5.71 12.23
C LEU A 123 -6.54 -6.86 12.39
N SER A 124 -7.02 -8.08 12.61
CA SER A 124 -6.15 -9.26 12.74
C SER A 124 -5.39 -9.54 11.44
N THR A 125 -6.10 -9.49 10.30
CA THR A 125 -5.50 -9.66 8.97
C THR A 125 -4.45 -8.58 8.68
N ALA A 126 -4.74 -7.32 9.01
CA ALA A 126 -3.81 -6.22 8.82
C ALA A 126 -2.54 -6.39 9.68
N LEU A 127 -2.66 -6.83 10.93
CA LEU A 127 -1.50 -7.10 11.80
C LEU A 127 -0.67 -8.30 11.32
N TYR A 128 -1.33 -9.37 10.84
CA TYR A 128 -0.64 -10.52 10.25
C TYR A 128 0.20 -10.08 9.04
N ASN A 129 -0.43 -9.36 8.11
CA ASN A 129 0.22 -8.84 6.90
C ASN A 129 1.34 -7.85 7.23
N LEU A 130 1.16 -6.99 8.24
CA LEU A 130 2.20 -6.08 8.73
C LEU A 130 3.40 -6.87 9.25
N THR A 131 3.16 -7.90 10.05
CA THR A 131 4.23 -8.77 10.58
C THR A 131 4.99 -9.45 9.44
N ALA A 132 4.26 -9.97 8.44
CA ALA A 132 4.84 -10.56 7.25
C ALA A 132 5.71 -9.57 6.45
N ALA A 133 5.21 -8.36 6.24
CA ALA A 133 5.97 -7.31 5.56
C ALA A 133 7.23 -6.90 6.33
N MET A 134 7.14 -6.79 7.66
CA MET A 134 8.30 -6.45 8.50
C MET A 134 9.38 -7.55 8.44
N VAL A 135 9.00 -8.83 8.49
CA VAL A 135 9.94 -9.96 8.36
C VAL A 135 10.54 -10.01 6.96
N LEU A 136 9.72 -9.82 5.91
CA LEU A 136 10.15 -9.81 4.52
C LEU A 136 11.16 -8.70 4.23
N LEU A 137 10.99 -7.52 4.83
CA LEU A 137 11.88 -6.37 4.68
C LEU A 137 13.05 -6.38 5.67
N GLY A 138 13.28 -7.50 6.38
CA GLY A 138 14.44 -7.69 7.24
C GLY A 138 14.41 -6.88 8.54
N GLY A 139 13.22 -6.71 9.13
CA GLY A 139 13.07 -6.16 10.48
C GLY A 139 13.62 -7.11 11.54
N GLU A 140 14.22 -6.56 12.59
CA GLU A 140 14.77 -7.36 13.68
C GLU A 140 13.64 -8.03 14.51
N PRO A 141 13.70 -9.36 14.78
CA PRO A 141 12.59 -10.11 15.37
C PRO A 141 12.02 -9.56 16.68
N ASP A 142 12.87 -9.11 17.61
CA ASP A 142 12.41 -8.54 18.88
C ASP A 142 11.68 -7.20 18.67
N THR A 143 12.17 -6.39 17.73
CA THR A 143 11.60 -5.12 17.33
C THR A 143 10.24 -5.31 16.67
N VAL A 144 10.13 -6.25 15.73
CA VAL A 144 8.86 -6.66 15.09
C VAL A 144 7.88 -7.11 16.17
N ARG A 145 8.29 -8.06 17.00
CA ARG A 145 7.45 -8.61 18.07
C ARG A 145 6.90 -7.53 18.99
N ASN A 146 7.77 -6.65 19.47
CA ASN A 146 7.39 -5.57 20.37
C ASN A 146 6.46 -4.55 19.71
N LYS A 147 6.68 -4.24 18.43
CA LYS A 147 5.83 -3.30 17.68
C LYS A 147 4.43 -3.87 17.45
N VAL A 148 4.34 -5.10 16.95
CA VAL A 148 3.05 -5.74 16.66
C VAL A 148 2.26 -6.00 17.93
N ARG A 149 2.90 -6.43 19.04
CA ARG A 149 2.21 -6.55 20.34
C ARG A 149 1.62 -5.23 20.84
N ARG A 150 2.33 -4.11 20.63
CA ARG A 150 1.79 -2.77 20.98
C ARG A 150 0.61 -2.38 20.11
N LEU A 151 0.65 -2.66 18.81
CA LEU A 151 -0.47 -2.38 17.91
C LEU A 151 -1.67 -3.26 18.24
N LEU A 152 -1.46 -4.57 18.45
CA LEU A 152 -2.49 -5.52 18.89
C LEU A 152 -3.23 -5.02 20.14
N ALA A 153 -2.49 -4.52 21.14
CA ALA A 153 -3.07 -3.98 22.37
C ALA A 153 -3.90 -2.70 22.13
N LYS A 154 -3.54 -1.87 21.14
CA LYS A 154 -4.28 -0.66 20.77
C LYS A 154 -5.51 -0.96 19.90
N SER A 155 -5.47 -2.05 19.13
CA SER A 155 -6.54 -2.45 18.21
C SER A 155 -7.74 -3.08 18.91
N HIS A 156 -7.64 -3.43 20.20
CA HIS A 156 -8.74 -4.00 21.00
C HIS A 156 -9.41 -5.24 20.38
N ILE A 157 -8.64 -6.07 19.67
CA ILE A 157 -9.14 -7.24 18.94
C ILE A 157 -9.59 -8.33 19.93
N GLY A 158 -10.70 -9.00 19.62
CA GLY A 158 -11.16 -10.17 20.35
C GLY A 158 -10.11 -11.30 20.44
N LEU A 159 -10.17 -12.10 21.52
CA LEU A 159 -9.20 -13.17 21.77
C LEU A 159 -9.11 -14.17 20.60
N VAL A 160 -10.25 -14.56 20.02
CA VAL A 160 -10.30 -15.55 18.93
C VAL A 160 -9.48 -15.07 17.73
N TYR A 161 -9.62 -13.80 17.34
CA TYR A 161 -8.94 -13.25 16.17
C TYR A 161 -7.47 -12.92 16.43
N SER A 162 -7.09 -12.62 17.68
CA SER A 162 -5.69 -12.33 18.03
C SER A 162 -4.82 -13.58 18.19
N GLN A 163 -5.39 -14.79 18.29
CA GLN A 163 -4.62 -16.03 18.48
C GLN A 163 -3.61 -16.28 17.37
N GLU A 164 -4.03 -16.10 16.12
CA GLU A 164 -3.17 -16.33 14.95
C GLU A 164 -1.99 -15.36 14.91
N VAL A 165 -2.23 -14.07 15.15
CA VAL A 165 -1.18 -13.06 15.26
C VAL A 165 -0.23 -13.37 16.42
N ASN A 166 -0.73 -13.78 17.58
CA ASN A 166 0.12 -14.15 18.71
C ASN A 166 1.01 -15.37 18.37
N HIS A 167 0.46 -16.38 17.71
CA HIS A 167 1.23 -17.55 17.28
C HIS A 167 2.35 -17.16 16.31
N LEU A 168 2.04 -16.30 15.33
CA LEU A 168 3.03 -15.76 14.39
C LEU A 168 4.17 -15.03 15.14
N LEU A 169 3.83 -14.23 16.15
CA LEU A 169 4.81 -13.49 16.95
C LEU A 169 5.69 -14.36 17.84
N ASP A 170 5.23 -15.55 18.22
CA ASP A 170 6.04 -16.49 19.00
C ASP A 170 7.12 -17.16 18.14
N VAL A 171 6.83 -17.39 16.86
CA VAL A 171 7.77 -17.99 15.89
C VAL A 171 8.53 -16.97 15.05
N VAL A 172 8.32 -15.66 15.25
CA VAL A 172 8.96 -14.60 14.42
C VAL A 172 10.49 -14.67 14.33
N HIS A 173 11.15 -15.21 15.36
CA HIS A 173 12.60 -15.39 15.39
C HIS A 173 13.11 -16.51 14.46
N THR A 174 12.23 -17.41 14.01
CA THR A 174 12.55 -18.48 13.05
C THR A 174 12.17 -18.12 11.62
N LEU A 175 11.41 -17.03 11.43
CA LEU A 175 10.87 -16.63 10.13
C LEU A 175 11.82 -15.68 9.41
N HIS A 176 12.07 -15.95 8.13
CA HIS A 176 12.96 -15.15 7.30
C HIS A 176 12.34 -14.89 5.93
N GLY A 177 12.48 -13.67 5.42
CA GLY A 177 12.02 -13.36 4.06
C GLY A 177 10.53 -13.68 3.86
N ASN A 178 10.24 -14.67 3.01
CA ASN A 178 8.88 -15.06 2.61
C ASN A 178 8.40 -16.37 3.24
N ASP A 179 8.88 -16.70 4.45
CA ASP A 179 8.52 -17.95 5.16
C ASP A 179 7.11 -17.94 5.78
N ILE A 180 6.40 -16.81 5.71
CA ILE A 180 5.05 -16.65 6.27
C ILE A 180 4.03 -16.94 5.17
N GLU A 181 3.20 -17.98 5.38
CA GLU A 181 2.10 -18.38 4.49
C GLU A 181 0.74 -17.84 4.95
#